data_AF-A0A522XS17-F1
#
_entry.id   AF-A0A522XS17-F1
#
_cell.length_a   1.000
_cell.length_b   1.000
_cell.length_c   1.000
_cell.angle_alpha   90.00
_cell.angle_beta   90.00
_cell.angle_gamma   90.00
#
_symmetry.space_group_name_H-M   'P 1'
#
loop_
_entity.id
_entity.type
_entity.pdbx_description
1 polymer ?
#
loop_
_entity_poly.entity_id
_entity_poly.type
_entity_poly.pdbx_seq_one_letter_code
_entity_poly.pdbx_strand_id
1 'polypeptide(L)'
;LGYADQNGHPYRSIGRWLIDQGEITMEQASMQGIKEWAKLNPQRLEELLNQNPSMVFFRELPLTGKGPPGALGIPLTPERSLAVDPRYIPLGAPVWLATTRPNSEQALTRLMLAQDTGGAIRGAVRGDYYWGSGIDAGNLAGKMRQTGRLWVLMPKGYVPDAAPK
;
A
#
# COMPACT_ATOMS: atom_id res chain seq x y z
N LEU A 1 14.06 -10.26 2.78
CA LEU A 1 14.21 -9.43 1.57
C LEU A 1 13.69 -8.02 1.85
N GLY A 2 14.32 -7.00 1.29
CA GLY A 2 13.84 -5.61 1.31
C GLY A 2 13.89 -4.99 -0.09
N TYR A 3 13.18 -3.88 -0.28
CA TYR A 3 13.23 -3.13 -1.55
C TYR A 3 14.68 -2.71 -1.87
N ALA A 4 15.08 -2.90 -3.13
CA ALA A 4 16.35 -2.42 -3.66
C ALA A 4 16.11 -1.32 -4.70
N ASP A 5 15.35 -1.64 -5.76
CA ASP A 5 15.03 -0.70 -6.82
C ASP A 5 13.80 -1.17 -7.64
N GLN A 6 13.41 -0.41 -8.66
CA GLN A 6 12.38 -0.78 -9.62
C GLN A 6 12.77 -0.39 -11.05
N ASN A 7 12.17 -1.04 -12.05
CA ASN A 7 12.46 -0.79 -13.47
C ASN A 7 11.89 0.54 -14.05
N GLY A 8 11.31 1.41 -13.23
CA GLY A 8 10.79 2.72 -13.63
C GLY A 8 9.46 2.72 -14.39
N HIS A 9 8.93 1.57 -14.80
CA HIS A 9 7.64 1.49 -15.50
C HIS A 9 6.45 1.76 -14.54
N PRO A 10 5.34 2.33 -15.05
CA PRO A 10 4.18 2.63 -14.22
C PRO A 10 3.50 1.35 -13.74
N TYR A 11 3.08 1.37 -12.47
CA TYR A 11 2.24 0.31 -11.91
C TYR A 11 0.87 0.27 -12.60
N ARG A 12 0.42 -0.93 -12.98
CA ARG A 12 -0.95 -1.19 -13.45
C ARG A 12 -1.60 -2.28 -12.60
N SER A 13 -2.86 -2.08 -12.25
CA SER A 13 -3.60 -3.03 -11.41
C SER A 13 -4.10 -4.22 -12.23
N ILE A 14 -3.52 -5.39 -11.97
CA ILE A 14 -3.99 -6.66 -12.57
C ILE A 14 -5.41 -7.03 -12.12
N GLY A 15 -5.82 -6.65 -10.91
CA GLY A 15 -7.18 -6.84 -10.43
C GLY A 15 -8.19 -5.99 -11.19
N ARG A 16 -7.82 -4.75 -11.53
CA ARG A 16 -8.66 -3.89 -12.39
C ARG A 16 -8.78 -4.47 -13.80
N TRP A 17 -7.69 -4.95 -14.36
CA TRP A 17 -7.69 -5.61 -15.67
C TRP A 17 -8.67 -6.81 -15.69
N LEU A 18 -8.64 -7.68 -14.67
CA LEU A 18 -9.58 -8.81 -14.57
C LEU A 18 -11.06 -8.36 -14.49
N ILE A 19 -11.35 -7.29 -13.73
CA ILE A 19 -12.70 -6.72 -13.69
C ILE A 19 -13.11 -6.20 -15.08
N ASP A 20 -12.23 -5.47 -15.75
CA ASP A 20 -12.51 -4.90 -17.07
C ASP A 20 -12.71 -5.99 -18.14
N GLN A 21 -12.12 -7.18 -17.95
CA GLN A 21 -12.35 -8.37 -18.77
C GLN A 21 -13.61 -9.18 -18.35
N GLY A 22 -14.28 -8.83 -17.25
CA GLY A 22 -15.44 -9.56 -16.74
C GLY A 22 -15.10 -10.89 -16.05
N GLU A 23 -13.83 -11.13 -15.73
CA GLU A 23 -13.31 -12.38 -15.17
C GLU A 23 -13.60 -12.52 -13.66
N ILE A 24 -13.64 -11.39 -12.95
CA ILE A 24 -13.95 -11.32 -11.52
C ILE A 24 -14.77 -10.06 -11.22
N THR A 25 -15.55 -10.09 -10.14
CA THR A 25 -16.27 -8.90 -9.66
C THR A 25 -15.37 -7.98 -8.82
N MET A 26 -15.85 -6.77 -8.54
CA MET A 26 -15.14 -5.80 -7.69
C MET A 26 -14.95 -6.30 -6.25
N GLU A 27 -15.86 -7.14 -5.76
CA GLU A 27 -15.78 -7.81 -4.46
C GLU A 27 -14.72 -8.92 -4.47
N GLN A 28 -14.57 -9.59 -5.60
CA GLN A 28 -13.60 -10.68 -5.79
C GLN A 28 -12.18 -10.19 -6.08
N ALA A 29 -11.98 -8.93 -6.46
CA ALA A 29 -10.67 -8.32 -6.76
C ALA A 29 -9.76 -8.09 -5.53
N SER A 30 -9.73 -9.06 -4.62
CA SER A 30 -8.75 -9.20 -3.54
C SER A 30 -7.58 -10.06 -3.98
N MET A 31 -6.47 -10.03 -3.23
CA MET A 31 -5.32 -10.92 -3.50
C MET A 31 -5.73 -12.41 -3.47
N GLN A 32 -6.68 -12.77 -2.62
CA GLN A 32 -7.19 -14.14 -2.53
C GLN A 32 -7.97 -14.52 -3.79
N GLY A 33 -8.90 -13.68 -4.24
CA GLY A 33 -9.68 -13.95 -5.45
C GLY A 33 -8.83 -13.95 -6.72
N ILE A 34 -7.82 -13.08 -6.83
CA ILE A 34 -6.86 -13.10 -7.96
C ILE A 34 -6.06 -14.40 -7.97
N LYS A 35 -5.61 -14.90 -6.80
CA LYS A 35 -4.91 -16.19 -6.69
C LYS A 35 -5.81 -17.36 -7.06
N GLU A 36 -7.09 -17.33 -6.69
CA GLU A 36 -8.08 -18.36 -7.06
C GLU A 36 -8.33 -18.35 -8.57
N TRP A 37 -8.54 -17.19 -9.17
CA TRP A 37 -8.67 -17.06 -10.62
C TRP A 37 -7.43 -17.60 -11.36
N ALA A 38 -6.23 -17.26 -10.88
CA ALA A 38 -4.97 -17.73 -11.46
C ALA A 38 -4.81 -19.26 -11.39
N LYS A 39 -5.27 -19.90 -10.29
CA LYS A 39 -5.25 -21.37 -10.16
C LYS A 39 -6.21 -22.05 -11.13
N LEU A 40 -7.34 -21.42 -11.42
CA LEU A 40 -8.34 -21.93 -12.38
C LEU A 40 -7.95 -21.63 -13.84
N ASN A 41 -7.11 -20.63 -14.08
CA ASN A 41 -6.69 -20.17 -15.40
C ASN A 41 -5.15 -20.14 -15.57
N PRO A 42 -4.43 -21.25 -15.31
CA PRO A 42 -2.95 -21.26 -15.35
C PRO A 42 -2.39 -20.85 -16.71
N GLN A 43 -3.11 -21.13 -17.80
CA GLN A 43 -2.73 -20.77 -19.18
C GLN A 43 -2.76 -19.26 -19.47
N ARG A 44 -3.46 -18.46 -18.65
CA ARG A 44 -3.54 -16.98 -18.79
C ARG A 44 -2.78 -16.23 -17.69
N LEU A 45 -2.05 -16.96 -16.85
CA LEU A 45 -1.30 -16.35 -15.76
C LEU A 45 -0.23 -15.39 -16.25
N GLU A 46 0.53 -15.78 -17.28
CA GLU A 46 1.57 -14.92 -17.85
C GLU A 46 0.97 -13.66 -18.51
N GLU A 47 -0.13 -13.81 -19.25
CA GLU A 47 -0.89 -12.70 -19.83
C GLU A 47 -1.30 -11.70 -18.75
N LEU A 48 -1.87 -12.18 -17.64
CA LEU A 48 -2.29 -11.36 -16.50
C LEU A 48 -1.12 -10.62 -15.86
N LEU A 49 -0.03 -11.33 -15.54
CA LEU A 49 1.12 -10.74 -14.84
C LEU A 49 1.81 -9.67 -15.70
N ASN A 50 1.90 -9.90 -17.02
CA ASN A 50 2.48 -8.96 -17.97
C ASN A 50 1.65 -7.69 -18.19
N GLN A 51 0.41 -7.61 -17.68
CA GLN A 51 -0.36 -6.36 -17.68
C GLN A 51 0.24 -5.29 -16.76
N ASN A 52 1.04 -5.70 -15.76
CA ASN A 52 1.78 -4.78 -14.91
C ASN A 52 3.26 -4.72 -15.32
N PRO A 53 3.69 -3.72 -16.10
CA PRO A 53 5.08 -3.62 -16.53
C PRO A 53 6.03 -3.22 -15.39
N SER A 54 5.51 -2.78 -14.24
CA SER A 54 6.33 -2.44 -13.08
C SER A 54 6.92 -3.70 -12.45
N MET A 55 8.24 -3.71 -12.33
CA MET A 55 9.00 -4.78 -11.69
C MET A 55 9.83 -4.22 -10.52
N VAL A 56 9.76 -4.89 -9.38
CA VAL A 56 10.49 -4.53 -8.15
C VAL A 56 11.65 -5.51 -7.95
N PHE A 57 12.84 -4.96 -7.71
CA PHE A 57 14.03 -5.70 -7.35
C PHE A 57 14.25 -5.65 -5.84
N PHE A 58 14.74 -6.76 -5.30
CA PHE A 58 14.95 -6.93 -3.86
C PHE A 58 16.43 -7.12 -3.54
N ARG A 59 16.80 -6.71 -2.33
CA ARG A 59 18.09 -7.03 -1.71
C ARG A 59 17.87 -7.88 -0.47
N GLU A 60 18.90 -8.61 -0.10
CA GLU A 60 18.93 -9.32 1.16
C GLU A 60 19.03 -8.33 2.33
N LEU A 61 18.35 -8.66 3.42
CA LEU A 61 18.44 -7.95 4.68
C LEU A 61 18.89 -8.97 5.74
N PRO A 62 19.66 -8.55 6.76
CA PRO A 62 19.93 -9.40 7.91
C PRO A 62 18.64 -9.96 8.49
N LEU A 63 18.68 -11.21 8.97
CA LEU A 63 17.54 -11.85 9.65
C LEU A 63 17.20 -11.16 10.99
N THR A 64 18.10 -10.32 11.48
CA THR A 64 17.95 -9.51 12.68
C THR A 64 17.43 -8.12 12.30
N GLY A 65 16.41 -7.62 12.99
CA GLY A 65 15.86 -6.28 12.72
C GLY A 65 14.46 -6.04 13.29
N LYS A 66 14.01 -4.78 13.24
CA LYS A 66 12.70 -4.33 13.78
C LYS A 66 11.57 -4.29 12.75
N GLY A 67 11.84 -4.62 11.49
CA GLY A 67 10.91 -4.53 10.37
C GLY A 67 11.62 -4.17 9.06
N PRO A 68 10.91 -4.21 7.91
CA PRO A 68 11.45 -3.76 6.63
C PRO A 68 11.70 -2.24 6.66
N PRO A 69 12.76 -1.73 6.03
CA PRO A 69 12.94 -0.30 5.84
C PRO A 69 11.90 0.23 4.85
N GLY A 70 11.24 1.33 5.19
CA GLY A 70 10.40 2.07 4.24
C GLY A 70 11.21 2.99 3.32
N ALA A 71 10.51 3.80 2.53
CA ALA A 71 11.11 4.82 1.66
C ALA A 71 12.04 5.83 2.37
N LEU A 72 11.84 6.07 3.68
CA LEU A 72 12.75 6.90 4.50
C LEU A 72 14.05 6.18 4.92
N GLY A 73 14.24 4.91 4.56
CA GLY A 73 15.38 4.10 4.99
C GLY A 73 15.33 3.63 6.44
N ILE A 74 14.28 3.99 7.19
CA ILE A 74 14.07 3.57 8.58
C ILE A 74 13.07 2.40 8.68
N PRO A 75 13.22 1.50 9.67
CA PRO A 75 12.29 0.38 9.84
C PRO A 75 10.85 0.83 10.08
N LEU A 76 9.91 0.20 9.38
CA LEU A 76 8.49 0.41 9.60
C LEU A 76 8.04 -0.18 10.94
N THR A 77 7.20 0.57 11.65
CA THR A 77 6.60 0.19 12.92
C THR A 77 5.17 -0.32 12.68
N PRO A 78 4.86 -1.57 13.04
CA PRO A 78 3.51 -2.12 12.89
C PRO A 78 2.46 -1.20 13.50
N GLU A 79 1.38 -1.00 12.75
CA GLU A 79 0.24 -0.17 13.13
C GLU A 79 0.56 1.29 13.49
N ARG A 80 1.73 1.79 13.06
CA ARG A 80 2.19 3.17 13.25
C ARG A 80 2.82 3.77 12.00
N SER A 81 3.24 2.97 11.04
CA SER A 81 3.71 3.45 9.73
C SER A 81 2.61 3.46 8.69
N LEU A 82 2.65 4.46 7.82
CA LEU A 82 1.73 4.65 6.70
C LEU A 82 2.54 4.87 5.42
N ALA A 83 2.21 4.13 4.37
CA ALA A 83 2.66 4.45 3.02
C ALA A 83 1.75 5.52 2.42
N VAL A 84 2.31 6.56 1.82
CA VAL A 84 1.57 7.72 1.28
C VAL A 84 2.06 8.11 -0.11
N ASP A 85 1.33 9.02 -0.76
CA ASP A 85 1.80 9.70 -1.97
C ASP A 85 2.63 10.94 -1.58
N PRO A 86 3.96 10.93 -1.80
CA PRO A 86 4.85 12.01 -1.37
C PRO A 86 4.61 13.34 -2.10
N ARG A 87 3.84 13.33 -3.20
CA ARG A 87 3.42 14.56 -3.89
C ARG A 87 2.42 15.39 -3.10
N TYR A 88 1.74 14.77 -2.12
CA TYR A 88 0.71 15.41 -1.30
C TYR A 88 1.03 15.37 0.20
N ILE A 89 1.67 14.30 0.67
CA ILE A 89 2.01 14.12 2.09
C ILE A 89 3.52 13.94 2.21
N PRO A 90 4.25 14.91 2.79
CA PRO A 90 5.69 14.79 2.98
C PRO A 90 6.06 13.55 3.78
N LEU A 91 7.10 12.83 3.33
CA LEU A 91 7.65 11.74 4.13
C LEU A 91 8.20 12.28 5.45
N GLY A 92 7.92 11.56 6.53
CA GLY A 92 8.23 11.90 7.91
C GLY A 92 7.10 12.62 8.63
N ALA A 93 6.09 13.12 7.91
CA ALA A 93 4.98 13.84 8.52
C ALA A 93 4.14 12.90 9.42
N PRO A 94 3.75 13.35 10.63
CA PRO A 94 2.71 12.69 11.40
C PRO A 94 1.35 12.85 10.71
N VAL A 95 0.61 11.75 10.60
CA VAL A 95 -0.70 11.71 9.95
C VAL A 95 -1.71 11.13 10.93
N TRP A 96 -2.74 11.91 11.27
CA TRP A 96 -3.91 11.37 11.96
C TRP A 96 -4.79 10.64 10.96
N LEU A 97 -4.96 9.33 11.16
CA LEU A 97 -5.84 8.48 10.37
C LEU A 97 -7.15 8.27 11.15
N ALA A 98 -8.29 8.47 10.48
CA ALA A 98 -9.59 8.00 10.96
C ALA A 98 -10.24 7.12 9.89
N THR A 99 -10.45 5.85 10.21
CA THR A 99 -11.08 4.83 9.36
C THR A 99 -11.73 3.76 10.24
N THR A 100 -12.00 2.58 9.69
CA THR A 100 -12.52 1.41 10.41
C THR A 100 -11.55 0.23 10.29
N ARG A 101 -11.71 -0.78 11.15
CA ARG A 101 -11.05 -2.07 10.95
C ARG A 101 -11.62 -2.76 9.70
N PRO A 102 -10.83 -3.60 9.00
CA PRO A 102 -11.31 -4.31 7.83
C PRO A 102 -12.52 -5.19 8.18
N ASN A 103 -13.56 -5.16 7.35
CA ASN A 103 -14.80 -5.92 7.49
C ASN A 103 -15.53 -5.71 8.84
N SER A 104 -15.36 -4.55 9.46
CA SER A 104 -16.00 -4.20 10.73
C SER A 104 -16.31 -2.70 10.77
N GLU A 105 -17.33 -2.32 11.52
CA GLU A 105 -17.62 -0.91 11.83
C GLU A 105 -16.77 -0.37 13.00
N GLN A 106 -15.92 -1.22 13.61
CA GLN A 106 -15.06 -0.79 14.70
C GLN A 106 -14.10 0.31 14.22
N ALA A 107 -14.20 1.48 14.86
CA ALA A 107 -13.36 2.62 14.53
C ALA A 107 -11.87 2.30 14.71
N LEU A 108 -11.07 2.65 13.71
CA LEU A 108 -9.62 2.65 13.73
C LEU A 108 -9.16 4.09 13.57
N THR A 109 -8.87 4.74 14.71
CA THR A 109 -8.40 6.13 14.73
C THR A 109 -7.04 6.17 15.41
N ARG A 110 -6.02 6.67 14.70
CA ARG A 110 -4.64 6.59 15.20
C ARG A 110 -3.72 7.62 14.57
N LEU A 111 -2.78 8.13 15.36
CA LEU A 111 -1.61 8.86 14.88
C LEU A 111 -0.61 7.87 14.26
N MET A 112 -0.29 8.11 13.00
CA MET A 112 0.63 7.37 12.16
C MET A 112 1.79 8.27 11.71
N LEU A 113 2.84 7.68 11.13
CA LEU A 113 3.93 8.38 10.48
C LEU A 113 4.00 7.99 9.00
N ALA A 114 4.08 8.98 8.11
CA ALA A 114 4.30 8.79 6.68
C ALA A 114 5.76 8.34 6.43
N GLN A 115 6.03 7.05 6.47
CA GLN A 115 7.41 6.52 6.44
C GLN A 115 7.74 5.74 5.16
N ASP A 116 6.74 5.53 4.31
CA ASP A 116 6.86 4.71 3.13
C ASP A 116 6.06 5.25 1.95
N THR A 117 6.28 4.68 0.77
CA THR A 117 5.55 4.98 -0.46
C THR A 117 5.24 3.70 -1.22
N GLY A 118 4.39 3.78 -2.25
CA GLY A 118 4.17 2.63 -3.13
C GLY A 118 3.62 3.05 -4.47
N GLY A 119 3.92 2.29 -5.53
CA GLY A 119 3.48 2.61 -6.90
C GLY A 119 1.96 2.74 -7.05
N ALA A 120 1.20 1.96 -6.26
CA ALA A 120 -0.26 1.96 -6.21
C ALA A 120 -0.85 3.01 -5.25
N ILE A 121 -0.03 3.70 -4.46
CA ILE A 121 -0.46 4.67 -3.45
C ILE A 121 -0.39 6.06 -4.07
N ARG A 122 -1.51 6.47 -4.66
CA ARG A 122 -1.63 7.70 -5.46
C ARG A 122 -2.83 8.53 -4.99
N GLY A 123 -2.63 9.83 -4.85
CA GLY A 123 -3.66 10.82 -4.50
C GLY A 123 -3.51 11.39 -3.09
N ALA A 124 -4.17 12.53 -2.85
CA ALA A 124 -4.06 13.30 -1.61
C ALA A 124 -4.60 12.57 -0.37
N VAL A 125 -5.73 11.86 -0.52
CA VAL A 125 -6.36 11.09 0.57
C VAL A 125 -6.26 9.60 0.27
N ARG A 126 -5.02 9.12 0.15
CA ARG A 126 -4.70 7.71 -0.06
C ARG A 126 -3.54 7.32 0.84
N GLY A 127 -3.72 6.24 1.59
CA GLY A 127 -2.65 5.64 2.38
C GLY A 127 -2.76 4.12 2.42
N ASP A 128 -1.64 3.47 2.69
CA ASP A 128 -1.56 2.04 2.94
C ASP A 128 -1.05 1.78 4.37
N TYR A 129 -1.85 1.04 5.12
CA TYR A 129 -1.68 0.86 6.56
C TYR A 129 -0.77 -0.33 6.82
N TYR A 130 0.41 -0.08 7.39
CA TYR A 130 1.33 -1.15 7.69
C TYR A 130 0.88 -1.93 8.95
N TRP A 131 0.29 -3.11 8.75
CA TRP A 131 -0.16 -3.99 9.84
C TRP A 131 0.97 -4.72 10.56
N GLY A 132 2.17 -4.78 9.97
CA GLY A 132 3.28 -5.58 10.45
C GLY A 132 3.58 -6.77 9.53
N SER A 133 4.30 -7.75 10.07
CA SER A 133 4.76 -8.93 9.34
C SER A 133 4.07 -10.20 9.86
N GLY A 134 3.92 -11.20 8.98
CA GLY A 134 3.34 -12.50 9.32
C GLY A 134 1.93 -12.70 8.77
N ILE A 135 1.39 -13.90 9.01
CA ILE A 135 0.13 -14.37 8.42
C ILE A 135 -1.06 -13.49 8.84
N ASP A 136 -1.18 -13.18 10.13
CA ASP A 136 -2.30 -12.39 10.64
C ASP A 136 -2.30 -10.96 10.12
N ALA A 137 -1.11 -10.33 10.06
CA ALA A 137 -0.94 -9.01 9.46
C ALA A 137 -1.32 -9.01 7.97
N GLY A 138 -0.89 -10.04 7.23
CA GLY A 138 -1.27 -10.23 5.82
C GLY A 138 -2.77 -10.42 5.62
N ASN A 139 -3.43 -11.16 6.50
CA ASN A 139 -4.88 -11.37 6.47
C ASN A 139 -5.67 -10.08 6.72
N LEU A 140 -5.22 -9.24 7.66
CA LEU A 140 -5.82 -7.92 7.91
C LEU A 140 -5.57 -6.97 6.74
N ALA A 141 -4.34 -6.92 6.24
CA ALA A 141 -3.95 -6.07 5.11
C ALA A 141 -4.75 -6.39 3.84
N GLY A 142 -4.90 -7.67 3.50
CA GLY A 142 -5.64 -8.10 2.31
C GLY A 142 -7.14 -7.76 2.32
N LYS A 143 -7.71 -7.52 3.50
CA LYS A 143 -9.12 -7.13 3.70
C LYS A 143 -9.28 -5.60 3.85
N MET A 144 -8.19 -4.85 3.90
CA MET A 144 -8.22 -3.41 4.14
C MET A 144 -8.60 -2.66 2.85
N ARG A 145 -9.88 -2.30 2.74
CA ARG A 145 -10.42 -1.42 1.69
C ARG A 145 -11.47 -0.47 2.27
N GLN A 146 -11.04 0.34 3.23
CA GLN A 146 -11.92 1.20 4.01
C GLN A 146 -11.84 2.66 3.55
N THR A 147 -12.98 3.36 3.64
CA THR A 147 -12.99 4.82 3.53
C THR A 147 -12.26 5.41 4.73
N GLY A 148 -11.46 6.45 4.51
CA GLY A 148 -10.66 7.07 5.55
C GLY A 148 -10.54 8.57 5.39
N ARG A 149 -10.22 9.24 6.49
CA ARG A 149 -9.84 10.66 6.55
C ARG A 149 -8.42 10.77 7.08
N LEU A 150 -7.64 11.66 6.47
CA LEU A 150 -6.26 11.94 6.84
C LEU A 150 -6.13 13.41 7.23
N TRP A 151 -5.47 13.68 8.36
CA TRP A 151 -4.99 15.02 8.71
C TRP A 151 -3.48 14.96 8.84
N VAL A 152 -2.78 15.77 8.06
CA VAL A 152 -1.33 15.87 8.12
C VAL A 152 -0.96 16.94 9.13
N LEU A 153 -0.18 16.56 10.14
CA LEU A 153 0.27 17.48 11.18
C LEU A 153 1.59 18.10 10.73
N MET A 154 1.59 19.42 10.60
CA MET A 154 2.79 20.17 10.24
C MET A 154 3.32 20.96 11.43
N PRO A 155 4.64 21.22 11.49
CA PRO A 155 5.21 22.10 12.50
C PRO A 155 4.51 23.46 12.51
N LYS A 156 4.40 24.07 13.69
CA LYS A 156 3.82 25.42 13.82
C LYS A 156 4.62 26.40 12.95
N GLY A 157 3.92 27.12 12.07
CA GLY A 157 4.54 28.06 11.13
C GLY A 157 5.00 27.43 9.81
N TYR A 158 4.74 26.13 9.59
CA TYR A 158 4.95 25.51 8.29
C TYR A 158 4.04 26.15 7.24
N VAL A 159 4.65 26.64 6.17
CA VAL A 159 3.95 27.14 4.99
C VAL A 159 4.03 26.02 3.95
N PRO A 160 2.90 25.40 3.56
CA PRO A 160 2.92 24.40 2.50
C PRO A 160 3.37 25.04 1.19
N ASP A 161 4.25 24.36 0.49
CA ASP A 161 4.50 24.69 -0.91
C ASP A 161 3.18 24.61 -1.68
N ALA A 162 2.99 25.50 -2.66
CA ALA A 162 1.80 25.45 -3.50
C ALA A 162 1.66 24.03 -4.07
N ALA A 163 0.52 23.38 -3.80
CA ALA A 163 0.30 22.02 -4.27
C ALA A 163 0.55 21.97 -5.79
N PRO A 164 1.34 21.01 -6.30
CA PRO A 164 1.48 20.85 -7.73
C PRO A 164 0.10 20.64 -8.35
N LYS A 165 -0.18 21.38 -9.44
CA LYS A 165 -1.42 21.25 -10.21
C LYS A 165 -1.60 19.84 -10.75
#